data_AF-A0A2K8WZE9-F1
#
_entry.id   AF-A0A2K8WZE9-F1
#
_cell.length_a   1.000
_cell.length_b   1.000
_cell.length_c   1.000
_cell.angle_alpha   90.00
_cell.angle_beta   90.00
_cell.angle_gamma   90.00
#
_symmetry.space_group_name_H-M   'P 1'
#
loop_
_entity.id
_entity.type
_entity.pdbx_description
1 polymer ?
#
loop_
_entity_poly.entity_id
_entity_poly.type
_entity_poly.pdbx_seq_one_letter_code
_entity_poly.pdbx_strand_id
1 'polypeptide(L)'
;MKHSITFIFLILISFSCQQKNKIDYRKPFKINRNLNCELLIEKGYARIFGEDVMLIGKKNFDTLIYYQIDYPVKEIENYQNSTELENNLSNGKEKKLCENGTVYWRNFKLELDSVNALDYKNKIDTSKYKVLKETSEKRKSDYFIDSYQVVNLIDKDTFHCSITKSDGIWLFQSTIEIEVK
;
A
#
# COMPACT_ATOMS: atom_id res chain seq x y z
N MET A 1 -10.34 -49.78 -13.89
CA MET A 1 -10.63 -48.45 -14.49
C MET A 1 -11.25 -47.42 -13.54
N LYS A 2 -12.09 -47.79 -12.55
CA LYS A 2 -12.73 -46.81 -11.65
C LYS A 2 -11.77 -46.01 -10.75
N HIS A 3 -10.67 -46.61 -10.28
CA HIS A 3 -9.68 -45.92 -9.44
C HIS A 3 -8.82 -44.87 -10.17
N SER A 4 -8.73 -44.93 -11.50
CA SER A 4 -7.93 -43.98 -12.28
C SER A 4 -8.61 -42.62 -12.41
N ILE A 5 -9.94 -42.59 -12.41
CA ILE A 5 -10.74 -41.36 -12.59
C ILE A 5 -10.72 -40.49 -11.34
N THR A 6 -10.67 -41.11 -10.15
CA THR A 6 -10.64 -40.38 -8.86
C THR A 6 -9.32 -39.62 -8.66
N PHE A 7 -8.21 -40.18 -9.14
CA PHE A 7 -6.89 -39.55 -9.02
C PHE A 7 -6.78 -38.31 -9.92
N ILE A 8 -7.37 -38.36 -11.11
CA ILE A 8 -7.43 -37.22 -12.05
C ILE A 8 -8.24 -36.05 -11.45
N PHE A 9 -9.35 -36.34 -10.76
CA PHE A 9 -10.14 -35.30 -10.09
C PHE A 9 -9.37 -34.62 -8.94
N LEU A 10 -8.59 -35.37 -8.15
CA LEU A 10 -7.73 -34.81 -7.08
C LEU A 10 -6.60 -33.93 -7.63
N ILE A 11 -6.02 -34.30 -8.78
CA ILE A 11 -5.03 -33.48 -9.49
C ILE A 11 -5.67 -32.19 -10.03
N LEU A 12 -6.87 -32.27 -10.63
CA LEU A 12 -7.55 -31.08 -11.15
C LEU A 12 -7.98 -30.10 -10.06
N ILE A 13 -8.40 -30.58 -8.88
CA ILE A 13 -8.72 -29.72 -7.73
C ILE A 13 -7.45 -29.01 -7.21
N SER A 14 -6.28 -29.66 -7.26
CA SER A 14 -5.02 -29.04 -6.85
C SER A 14 -4.48 -28.00 -7.85
N PHE A 15 -4.81 -28.12 -9.15
CA PHE A 15 -4.52 -27.07 -10.14
C PHE A 15 -5.52 -25.89 -10.11
N SER A 16 -6.77 -26.11 -9.69
CA SER A 16 -7.80 -25.05 -9.62
C SER A 16 -7.48 -23.95 -8.59
N CYS A 17 -6.74 -24.28 -7.52
CA CYS A 17 -6.32 -23.31 -6.51
C CYS A 17 -5.18 -22.36 -6.95
N GLN A 18 -4.68 -22.45 -8.18
CA GLN A 18 -3.64 -21.55 -8.70
C GLN A 18 -4.17 -20.44 -9.60
N GLN A 19 -5.37 -19.92 -9.34
CA GLN A 19 -5.84 -18.72 -10.02
C GLN A 19 -5.01 -17.51 -9.56
N LYS A 20 -3.90 -17.29 -10.26
CA LYS A 20 -2.95 -16.20 -10.11
C LYS A 20 -3.58 -14.87 -10.56
N ASN A 21 -4.60 -14.39 -9.83
CA ASN A 21 -4.90 -12.96 -9.80
C ASN A 21 -3.99 -12.28 -8.76
N LYS A 22 -2.66 -12.44 -8.90
CA LYS A 22 -1.69 -11.86 -7.98
C LYS A 22 -1.07 -10.61 -8.60
N ILE A 23 -1.85 -9.54 -8.71
CA ILE A 23 -1.24 -8.22 -8.62
C ILE A 23 -0.63 -8.17 -7.23
N ASP A 24 0.69 -8.31 -7.17
CA ASP A 24 1.41 -8.23 -5.92
C ASP A 24 1.52 -6.75 -5.50
N TYR A 25 0.52 -6.30 -4.74
CA TYR A 25 0.47 -4.96 -4.17
C TYR A 25 1.62 -4.67 -3.19
N ARG A 26 2.42 -5.68 -2.85
CA ARG A 26 3.54 -5.62 -1.89
C ARG A 26 4.86 -5.20 -2.52
N LYS A 27 4.87 -4.73 -3.77
CA LYS A 27 6.10 -4.20 -4.37
C LYS A 27 6.28 -2.72 -4.01
N PRO A 28 7.49 -2.30 -3.57
CA PRO A 28 7.71 -0.92 -3.11
C PRO A 28 7.56 0.12 -4.22
N PHE A 29 7.80 -0.26 -5.49
CA PHE A 29 7.86 0.66 -6.64
C PHE A 29 6.83 0.35 -7.73
N LYS A 30 5.68 -0.21 -7.35
CA LYS A 30 4.58 -0.53 -8.27
C LYS A 30 3.25 -0.02 -7.74
N ILE A 31 2.50 0.68 -8.58
CA ILE A 31 1.17 1.19 -8.29
C ILE A 31 0.15 0.53 -9.21
N ASN A 32 -1.02 0.20 -8.65
CA ASN A 32 -2.19 -0.11 -9.44
C ASN A 32 -3.11 1.12 -9.40
N ARG A 33 -3.17 1.85 -10.51
CA ARG A 33 -3.99 3.08 -10.65
C ARG A 33 -5.49 2.78 -10.77
N ASN A 34 -5.88 1.52 -10.88
CA ASN A 34 -7.27 1.08 -10.85
C ASN A 34 -7.72 0.68 -9.44
N LEU A 35 -6.94 1.01 -8.40
CA LEU A 35 -7.34 0.80 -7.01
C LEU A 35 -8.33 1.89 -6.58
N ASN A 36 -9.46 1.47 -6.04
CA ASN A 36 -10.39 2.30 -5.29
C ASN A 36 -10.57 1.72 -3.88
N CYS A 37 -11.30 2.43 -3.01
CA CYS A 37 -11.53 1.94 -1.64
C CYS A 37 -12.18 0.55 -1.64
N GLU A 38 -13.23 0.33 -2.44
CA GLU A 38 -13.99 -0.93 -2.47
C GLU A 38 -13.08 -2.13 -2.77
N LEU A 39 -12.27 -2.02 -3.83
CA LEU A 39 -11.33 -3.07 -4.21
C LEU A 39 -10.29 -3.32 -3.11
N LEU A 40 -9.83 -2.30 -2.38
CA LEU A 40 -8.92 -2.50 -1.25
C LEU A 40 -9.58 -3.29 -0.13
N ILE A 41 -10.83 -2.97 0.22
CA ILE A 41 -11.60 -3.70 1.25
C ILE A 41 -11.82 -5.16 0.83
N GLU A 42 -12.22 -5.41 -0.42
CA GLU A 42 -12.37 -6.75 -0.98
C GLU A 42 -11.07 -7.57 -0.92
N LYS A 43 -9.91 -6.91 -1.01
CA LYS A 43 -8.58 -7.54 -0.86
C LYS A 43 -8.15 -7.67 0.61
N GLY A 44 -9.05 -7.40 1.55
CA GLY A 44 -8.82 -7.53 2.99
C GLY A 44 -7.89 -6.47 3.56
N TYR A 45 -7.91 -5.26 3.01
CA TYR A 45 -7.37 -4.09 3.69
C TYR A 45 -8.42 -3.56 4.67
N ALA A 46 -7.96 -3.04 5.80
CA ALA A 46 -8.81 -2.47 6.83
C ALA A 46 -8.75 -0.93 6.78
N ARG A 47 -9.86 -0.29 7.11
CA ARG A 47 -9.89 1.16 7.31
C ARG A 47 -9.18 1.52 8.60
N ILE A 48 -8.49 2.64 8.58
CA ILE A 48 -7.83 3.27 9.72
C ILE A 48 -8.27 4.73 9.69
N PHE A 49 -9.09 5.12 10.66
CA PHE A 49 -9.63 6.46 10.75
C PHE A 49 -8.62 7.37 11.45
N GLY A 50 -8.17 8.41 10.76
CA GLY A 50 -7.57 9.59 11.37
C GLY A 50 -8.63 10.67 11.57
N GLU A 51 -8.29 11.72 12.31
CA GLU A 51 -9.18 12.86 12.56
C GLU A 51 -9.58 13.57 11.25
N ASP A 52 -8.62 13.75 10.35
CA ASP A 52 -8.81 14.49 9.08
C ASP A 52 -8.57 13.65 7.82
N VAL A 53 -8.19 12.38 7.98
CA VAL A 53 -7.78 11.53 6.86
C VAL A 53 -8.36 10.13 6.99
N MET A 54 -8.81 9.57 5.88
CA MET A 54 -9.13 8.14 5.83
C MET A 54 -7.97 7.38 5.22
N LEU A 55 -7.41 6.46 6.01
CA LEU A 55 -6.40 5.52 5.57
C LEU A 55 -7.02 4.14 5.36
N ILE A 56 -6.49 3.40 4.39
CA ILE A 56 -6.81 1.99 4.16
C ILE A 56 -5.52 1.21 4.14
N GLY A 57 -5.33 0.33 5.12
CA GLY A 57 -4.05 -0.31 5.39
C GLY A 57 -4.13 -1.84 5.48
N LYS A 58 -2.99 -2.49 5.26
CA LYS A 58 -2.82 -3.92 5.49
C LYS A 58 -1.38 -4.22 5.93
N LYS A 59 -1.23 -4.90 7.06
CA LYS A 59 0.05 -5.47 7.50
C LYS A 59 0.13 -6.93 7.05
N ASN A 60 1.25 -7.31 6.44
CA ASN A 60 1.59 -8.69 6.09
C ASN A 60 3.03 -8.95 6.55
N PHE A 61 3.22 -9.70 7.62
CA PHE A 61 4.54 -9.99 8.19
C PHE A 61 5.34 -8.70 8.47
N ASP A 62 6.43 -8.50 7.73
CA ASP A 62 7.38 -7.37 7.80
C ASP A 62 6.92 -6.14 7.00
N THR A 63 5.82 -6.25 6.26
CA THR A 63 5.39 -5.24 5.31
C THR A 63 4.08 -4.60 5.75
N LEU A 64 4.05 -3.27 5.82
CA LEU A 64 2.85 -2.48 6.04
C LEU A 64 2.59 -1.58 4.83
N ILE A 65 1.39 -1.65 4.28
CA ILE A 65 0.99 -0.83 3.13
C ILE A 65 -0.24 -0.06 3.54
N TYR A 66 -0.27 1.23 3.26
CA TYR A 66 -1.45 2.06 3.46
C TYR A 66 -1.66 3.03 2.31
N TYR A 67 -2.93 3.28 2.04
CA TYR A 67 -3.41 4.21 1.04
C TYR A 67 -4.18 5.31 1.75
N GLN A 68 -4.08 6.54 1.25
CA GLN A 68 -4.92 7.64 1.69
C GLN A 68 -5.96 7.92 0.62
N ILE A 69 -7.20 8.13 1.07
CA ILE A 69 -8.34 8.37 0.21
C ILE A 69 -8.69 9.86 0.27
N ASP A 70 -8.77 10.47 -0.90
CA ASP A 70 -9.22 11.84 -1.09
C ASP A 70 -10.74 11.84 -1.24
N TYR A 71 -11.38 12.83 -0.61
CA TYR A 71 -12.81 12.98 -0.60
C TYR A 71 -13.22 14.37 -1.09
N PRO A 72 -14.22 14.45 -1.99
CA PRO A 72 -14.76 15.74 -2.35
C PRO A 72 -15.41 16.40 -1.12
N VAL A 73 -14.83 17.55 -0.70
CA VAL A 73 -15.16 18.32 0.52
C VAL A 73 -16.66 18.59 0.70
N LYS A 74 -17.45 18.65 -0.39
CA LYS A 74 -18.89 18.92 -0.36
C LYS A 74 -19.71 17.89 0.42
N GLU A 75 -19.19 16.69 0.64
CA GLU A 75 -19.89 15.68 1.43
C GLU A 75 -19.71 15.89 2.94
N ILE A 76 -18.55 16.39 3.38
CA ILE A 76 -18.17 16.47 4.81
C ILE A 76 -19.05 17.46 5.59
N GLU A 77 -19.41 18.60 4.99
CA GLU A 77 -20.29 19.60 5.62
C GLU A 77 -21.71 19.08 5.90
N ASN A 78 -22.21 18.14 5.09
CA ASN A 78 -23.48 17.47 5.35
C ASN A 78 -23.37 16.37 6.42
N TYR A 79 -22.18 15.78 6.61
CA TYR A 79 -21.94 14.73 7.61
C TYR A 79 -21.82 15.29 9.03
N GLN A 80 -21.13 16.41 9.23
CA GLN A 80 -20.94 17.03 10.55
C GLN A 80 -22.24 17.56 11.17
N ASN A 81 -23.22 17.93 10.34
CA ASN A 81 -24.55 18.36 10.78
C ASN A 81 -25.49 17.20 11.18
N SER A 82 -25.05 15.94 11.05
CA SER A 82 -25.87 14.74 11.32
C SER A 82 -25.50 14.05 12.64
N THR A 83 -25.44 14.80 13.73
CA THR A 83 -25.06 14.31 15.07
C THR A 83 -26.11 13.38 15.73
N GLU A 84 -27.19 13.01 15.02
CA GLU A 84 -28.35 12.31 15.61
C GLU A 84 -28.52 10.83 15.20
N LEU A 85 -27.49 10.15 14.69
CA LEU A 85 -27.66 8.75 14.27
C LEU A 85 -26.41 7.89 14.46
N GLU A 86 -25.92 7.82 15.70
CA GLU A 86 -24.70 7.08 16.05
C GLU A 86 -24.89 5.58 16.33
N ASN A 87 -26.11 5.07 16.52
CA ASN A 87 -26.24 3.70 17.06
C ASN A 87 -26.70 2.58 16.11
N ASN A 88 -27.04 2.85 14.83
CA ASN A 88 -27.59 1.79 13.95
C ASN A 88 -27.06 1.76 12.49
N LEU A 89 -26.00 2.49 12.14
CA LEU A 89 -25.60 2.67 10.72
C LEU A 89 -24.12 2.43 10.38
N SER A 90 -23.40 1.59 11.12
CA SER A 90 -21.99 1.26 10.81
C SER A 90 -21.83 0.67 9.40
N ASN A 91 -22.65 -0.27 8.94
CA ASN A 91 -22.41 -0.90 7.62
C ASN A 91 -22.84 -0.05 6.40
N GLY A 92 -23.81 0.86 6.55
CA GLY A 92 -24.38 1.61 5.42
C GLY A 92 -23.66 2.94 5.13
N LYS A 93 -23.26 3.68 6.17
CA LYS A 93 -22.55 4.98 6.03
C LYS A 93 -21.13 4.77 5.50
N GLU A 94 -20.49 3.74 6.01
CA GLU A 94 -19.16 3.30 5.62
C GLU A 94 -19.04 2.95 4.14
N LYS A 95 -20.08 2.37 3.54
CA LYS A 95 -20.09 2.01 2.13
C LYS A 95 -20.06 3.25 1.23
N LYS A 96 -20.87 4.26 1.54
CA LYS A 96 -20.98 5.51 0.75
C LYS A 96 -19.69 6.29 0.68
N LEU A 97 -18.94 6.39 1.80
CA LEU A 97 -17.62 7.03 1.77
C LEU A 97 -16.68 6.31 0.81
N CYS A 98 -16.75 5.00 0.64
CA CYS A 98 -15.86 4.31 -0.29
C CYS A 98 -16.27 4.38 -1.76
N GLU A 99 -17.52 4.72 -2.05
CA GLU A 99 -18.04 4.85 -3.42
C GLU A 99 -17.47 6.10 -4.12
N ASN A 100 -17.22 7.19 -3.38
CA ASN A 100 -16.80 8.48 -3.94
C ASN A 100 -15.32 8.83 -3.68
N GLY A 101 -14.60 7.98 -2.94
CA GLY A 101 -13.21 8.23 -2.56
C GLY A 101 -12.20 7.77 -3.61
N THR A 102 -11.20 8.59 -3.89
CA THR A 102 -10.09 8.21 -4.79
C THR A 102 -8.79 8.04 -4.03
N VAL A 103 -8.02 6.99 -4.37
CA VAL A 103 -6.68 6.80 -3.81
C VAL A 103 -5.75 7.84 -4.42
N TYR A 104 -5.23 8.76 -3.60
CA TYR A 104 -4.30 9.80 -4.05
C TYR A 104 -2.90 9.67 -3.45
N TRP A 105 -2.72 8.81 -2.46
CA TRP A 105 -1.40 8.59 -1.88
C TRP A 105 -1.24 7.15 -1.41
N ARG A 106 -0.01 6.63 -1.52
CA ARG A 106 0.37 5.31 -1.02
C ARG A 106 1.68 5.38 -0.28
N ASN A 107 1.75 4.62 0.81
CA ASN A 107 2.96 4.35 1.54
C ASN A 107 3.18 2.84 1.68
N PHE A 108 4.41 2.43 1.41
CA PHE A 108 4.91 1.09 1.63
C PHE A 108 6.01 1.15 2.68
N LYS A 109 5.86 0.39 3.76
CA LYS A 109 6.85 0.21 4.82
C LYS A 109 7.31 -1.24 4.86
N LEU A 110 8.61 -1.44 4.98
CA LEU A 110 9.25 -2.74 5.13
C LEU A 110 10.19 -2.70 6.33
N GLU A 111 9.98 -3.60 7.28
CA GLU A 111 10.91 -3.85 8.38
C GLU A 111 12.18 -4.53 7.82
N LEU A 112 13.34 -4.01 8.19
CA LEU A 112 14.66 -4.49 7.78
C LEU A 112 15.49 -4.86 9.01
N ASP A 113 16.39 -5.83 8.86
CA ASP A 113 17.51 -5.96 9.79
C ASP A 113 18.58 -4.88 9.51
N SER A 114 19.52 -4.73 10.44
CA SER A 114 20.56 -3.69 10.36
C SER A 114 21.49 -3.83 9.15
N VAL A 115 21.79 -5.05 8.71
CA VAL A 115 22.66 -5.30 7.56
C VAL A 115 21.94 -4.91 6.27
N ASN A 116 20.67 -5.32 6.14
CA ASN A 116 19.84 -4.98 5.00
C ASN A 116 19.55 -3.49 4.94
N ALA A 117 19.33 -2.81 6.07
CA ALA A 117 19.09 -1.37 6.10
C ALA A 117 20.22 -0.53 5.49
N LEU A 118 21.48 -0.93 5.73
CA LEU A 118 22.65 -0.19 5.25
C LEU A 118 22.90 -0.36 3.74
N ASP A 119 22.44 -1.47 3.15
CA ASP A 119 22.72 -1.82 1.75
C ASP A 119 21.47 -1.85 0.85
N TYR A 120 20.27 -1.65 1.40
CA TYR A 120 19.00 -1.83 0.69
C TYR A 120 18.96 -1.07 -0.65
N LYS A 121 19.47 0.16 -0.66
CA LYS A 121 19.54 1.01 -1.86
C LYS A 121 20.32 0.37 -3.00
N ASN A 122 21.42 -0.33 -2.71
CA ASN A 122 22.25 -0.98 -3.72
C ASN A 122 21.60 -2.28 -4.25
N LYS A 123 20.62 -2.82 -3.51
CA LYS A 123 19.84 -4.00 -3.92
C LYS A 123 18.68 -3.67 -4.86
N ILE A 124 18.44 -2.39 -5.14
CA ILE A 124 17.39 -1.97 -6.08
C ILE A 124 17.80 -2.39 -7.50
N ASP A 125 16.91 -3.09 -8.18
CA ASP A 125 17.11 -3.57 -9.56
C ASP A 125 17.22 -2.40 -10.56
N THR A 126 18.45 -2.03 -10.90
CA THR A 126 18.75 -0.89 -11.77
C THR A 126 18.33 -1.09 -13.23
N SER A 127 17.99 -2.31 -13.64
CA SER A 127 17.39 -2.57 -14.95
C SER A 127 15.93 -2.09 -15.04
N LYS A 128 15.24 -2.01 -13.90
CA LYS A 128 13.83 -1.59 -13.81
C LYS A 128 13.66 -0.21 -13.19
N TYR A 129 14.60 0.21 -12.35
CA TYR A 129 14.48 1.42 -11.56
C TYR A 129 15.72 2.29 -11.67
N LYS A 130 15.54 3.60 -11.59
CA LYS A 130 16.65 4.56 -11.48
C LYS A 130 16.60 5.23 -10.12
N VAL A 131 17.67 5.07 -9.34
CA VAL A 131 17.84 5.75 -8.07
C VAL A 131 18.39 7.15 -8.33
N LEU A 132 17.70 8.17 -7.83
CA LEU A 132 18.13 9.57 -7.88
C LEU A 132 18.53 10.00 -6.47
N LYS A 133 19.71 10.60 -6.35
CA LYS A 133 20.17 11.16 -5.08
C LYS A 133 19.31 12.38 -4.76
N GLU A 134 18.74 12.44 -3.56
CA GLU A 134 18.05 13.64 -3.11
C GLU A 134 19.11 14.74 -2.87
N THR A 135 18.90 15.91 -3.45
CA THR A 135 19.82 17.05 -3.39
C THR A 135 19.82 17.76 -2.04
N SER A 136 18.91 17.39 -1.13
CA SER A 136 18.82 17.99 0.19
C SER A 136 19.88 17.38 1.12
N GLU A 137 20.75 18.23 1.67
CA GLU A 137 21.68 17.90 2.76
C GLU A 137 20.89 17.59 4.05
N LYS A 138 20.09 16.53 4.06
CA LYS A 138 19.52 16.04 5.32
C LYS A 138 20.69 15.52 6.15
N ARG A 139 20.97 16.22 7.25
CA ARG A 139 21.99 15.81 8.22
C ARG A 139 21.66 14.38 8.65
N LYS A 140 22.61 13.46 8.41
CA LYS A 140 22.54 12.11 8.97
C LYS A 140 22.28 12.25 10.47
N SER A 141 21.24 11.59 10.95
CA SER A 141 20.97 11.43 12.37
C SER A 141 21.01 9.93 12.68
N ASP A 142 21.09 9.56 13.96
CA ASP A 142 21.06 8.15 14.37
C ASP A 142 19.76 7.44 13.95
N TYR A 143 18.73 8.21 13.61
CA TYR A 143 17.41 7.73 13.20
C TYR A 143 17.20 7.79 11.67
N PHE A 144 18.10 8.41 10.91
CA PHE A 144 17.91 8.67 9.48
C PHE A 144 19.20 8.37 8.69
N ILE A 145 19.21 7.26 7.94
CA ILE A 145 20.38 6.83 7.16
C ILE A 145 20.40 7.50 5.79
N ASP A 146 19.30 7.38 5.05
CA ASP A 146 19.26 7.76 3.63
C ASP A 146 17.87 8.27 3.21
N SER A 147 17.89 9.20 2.25
CA SER A 147 16.74 9.79 1.57
C SER A 147 17.05 9.82 0.09
N TYR A 148 16.20 9.23 -0.73
CA TYR A 148 16.41 9.21 -2.18
C TYR A 148 15.09 9.06 -2.92
N GLN A 149 15.12 9.35 -4.21
CA GLN A 149 14.02 9.05 -5.09
C GLN A 149 14.31 7.80 -5.91
N VAL A 150 13.28 7.05 -6.25
CA VAL A 150 13.35 5.90 -7.14
C VAL A 150 12.35 6.11 -8.26
N VAL A 151 12.82 6.15 -9.50
CA VAL A 151 11.98 6.25 -10.68
C VAL A 151 11.76 4.84 -11.26
N ASN A 152 10.51 4.44 -11.43
CA ASN A 152 10.16 3.26 -12.21
C ASN A 152 10.34 3.56 -13.70
N LEU A 153 11.26 2.86 -14.37
CA LEU A 153 11.61 3.13 -15.76
C LEU A 153 10.51 2.73 -16.74
N ILE A 154 9.60 1.85 -16.34
CA ILE A 154 8.47 1.39 -17.16
C ILE A 154 7.29 2.34 -16.98
N ASP A 155 6.82 2.46 -15.73
CA ASP A 155 5.59 3.18 -15.40
C ASP A 155 5.80 4.70 -15.27
N LYS A 156 7.07 5.16 -15.23
CA LYS A 156 7.50 6.56 -15.06
C LYS A 156 7.10 7.20 -13.72
N ASP A 157 6.57 6.42 -12.80
CA ASP A 157 6.29 6.83 -11.43
C ASP A 157 7.57 7.14 -10.65
N THR A 158 7.54 8.17 -9.81
CA THR A 158 8.63 8.54 -8.90
C THR A 158 8.20 8.29 -7.47
N PHE A 159 9.01 7.52 -6.74
CA PHE A 159 8.79 7.19 -5.35
C PHE A 159 9.79 7.94 -4.48
N HIS A 160 9.32 8.51 -3.38
CA HIS A 160 10.14 9.10 -2.34
C HIS A 160 10.44 8.04 -1.29
N CYS A 161 11.72 7.75 -1.12
CA CYS A 161 12.20 6.67 -0.27
C CYS A 161 13.04 7.18 0.88
N SER A 162 12.92 6.49 2.02
CA SER A 162 13.76 6.75 3.19
C SER A 162 14.04 5.46 3.95
N ILE A 163 15.19 5.43 4.62
CA ILE A 163 15.52 4.38 5.58
C ILE A 163 15.73 5.03 6.94
N THR A 164 14.86 4.66 7.88
CA THR A 164 14.83 5.25 9.23
C THR A 164 14.91 4.18 10.31
N LYS A 165 15.32 4.59 11.51
CA LYS A 165 15.26 3.75 12.71
C LYS A 165 14.18 4.30 13.64
N SER A 166 13.24 3.47 14.05
CA SER A 166 12.25 3.81 15.10
C SER A 166 12.18 2.65 16.07
N ASP A 167 12.25 2.93 17.37
CA ASP A 167 12.08 1.92 18.43
C ASP A 167 12.99 0.68 18.26
N GLY A 168 14.21 0.92 17.77
CA GLY A 168 15.19 -0.14 17.50
C GLY A 168 15.01 -0.88 16.17
N ILE A 169 13.91 -0.67 15.46
CA ILE A 169 13.57 -1.33 14.19
C ILE A 169 14.00 -0.44 13.02
N TRP A 170 14.66 -1.04 12.02
CA TRP A 170 14.94 -0.36 10.76
C TRP A 170 13.75 -0.47 9.81
N LEU A 171 13.37 0.66 9.23
CA LEU A 171 12.22 0.77 8.35
C LEU A 171 12.65 1.36 7.02
N PHE A 172 12.46 0.62 5.94
CA PHE A 172 12.42 1.19 4.60
C PHE A 172 11.02 1.70 4.30
N GLN A 173 10.92 2.91 3.77
CA GLN A 173 9.67 3.51 3.33
C GLN A 173 9.77 3.89 1.86
N SER A 174 8.70 3.65 1.11
CA SER A 174 8.50 4.10 -0.27
C SER A 174 7.13 4.75 -0.39
N THR A 175 7.11 6.02 -0.75
CA THR A 175 5.89 6.85 -0.82
C THR A 175 5.70 7.43 -2.19
N ILE A 176 4.45 7.58 -2.60
CA ILE A 176 4.09 8.22 -3.86
C ILE A 176 2.73 8.90 -3.73
N GLU A 177 2.66 10.11 -4.26
CA GLU A 177 1.41 10.80 -4.55
C GLU A 177 0.94 10.39 -5.95
N ILE A 178 -0.32 10.03 -6.06
CA ILE A 178 -0.95 9.50 -7.26
C ILE A 178 -1.84 10.61 -7.80
N GLU A 179 -1.47 11.16 -8.95
CA GLU A 179 -2.32 12.12 -9.66
C GLU A 179 -3.70 11.49 -9.93
N VAL A 180 -4.73 12.13 -9.37
CA VAL A 180 -6.13 11.83 -9.62
C VAL A 180 -6.47 12.37 -11.01
N LYS A 181 -6.99 11.49 -11.88
CA LYS A 181 -7.40 11.84 -13.24
C LYS A 181 -8.82 12.39 -13.28
#